data_AF-A0A530RA33-F1
#
_entry.id   AF-A0A530RA33-F1
#
_cell.length_a   1.000
_cell.length_b   1.000
_cell.length_c   1.000
_cell.angle_alpha   90.00
_cell.angle_beta   90.00
_cell.angle_gamma   90.00
#
_symmetry.space_group_name_H-M   'P 1'
#
loop_
_entity.id
_entity.type
_entity.pdbx_description
1 polymer ?
#
loop_
_entity_poly.entity_id
_entity_poly.type
_entity_poly.pdbx_seq_one_letter_code
_entity_poly.pdbx_strand_id
1 'polypeptide(L)'
;PENAARLFDSAKEKPVRRKPGGAEPDQPARARAERLPESDAAAQARASRDPVQIGSVISEEGRRIERPRRERPEVPQGAELVREVNNRFIFRTDNTYFIERPREERFIIDAREVYYEELPRSRQREVVVRPDGTRIVTIRNRWGDVVRRVKILPDDREIVLVYVEDDYYDEVLEWRDPGLDLPPLDLDIPVRDYILDAEWVEDPEDYYAFLDQPPVEQVERTYSLDEVRRSARIRDKVRRIDLDIINFEFGSAQIPESEIGKLEGVAEAMQRLLKENPGETFLIEGHTDAVGAEVANLALSDQRAEAVATALTNVFDIAPENMETQGYGEQYLKVETQEPERENRRVAIRRITPLVAPVASSE
;
A
#
# COMPACT_ATOMS: atom_id res chain seq x y z
N PRO A 1 21.36 15.75 -1.03
CA PRO A 1 21.08 17.14 -1.51
C PRO A 1 19.97 17.79 -0.69
N GLU A 2 20.03 19.10 -0.39
CA GLU A 2 19.07 19.83 0.49
C GLU A 2 17.58 19.69 0.10
N ASN A 3 17.27 19.19 -1.11
CA ASN A 3 15.91 18.90 -1.59
C ASN A 3 15.39 17.48 -1.29
N ALA A 4 16.21 16.53 -0.85
CA ALA A 4 15.77 15.15 -0.60
C ALA A 4 14.78 15.04 0.57
N ALA A 5 14.90 15.91 1.58
CA ALA A 5 13.96 15.97 2.70
C ALA A 5 12.55 16.47 2.29
N ARG A 6 12.38 17.05 1.11
CA ARG A 6 11.06 17.42 0.56
C ARG A 6 10.47 16.35 -0.36
N LEU A 7 11.28 15.35 -0.71
CA LEU A 7 10.91 14.29 -1.64
C LEU A 7 10.13 13.19 -0.93
N PHE A 8 10.64 12.75 0.23
CA PHE A 8 10.11 11.65 1.00
C PHE A 8 8.88 12.05 1.79
N ASP A 9 7.92 11.14 1.87
CA ASP A 9 6.71 11.37 2.64
C ASP A 9 7.05 11.34 4.14
N SER A 10 7.96 10.46 4.57
CA SER A 10 8.43 10.39 5.96
C SER A 10 9.15 11.64 6.46
N ALA A 11 9.81 12.37 5.56
CA ALA A 11 10.51 13.60 5.91
C ALA A 11 9.55 14.80 6.12
N LYS A 12 8.28 14.67 5.73
CA LYS A 12 7.21 15.67 5.92
C LYS A 12 6.42 15.44 7.21
N GLU A 13 6.58 14.29 7.85
CA GLU A 13 5.89 13.96 9.10
C GLU A 13 6.45 14.78 10.27
N LYS A 14 5.56 15.14 11.22
CA LYS A 14 5.99 15.80 12.45
C LYS A 14 6.73 14.77 13.33
N PRO A 15 7.82 15.15 14.02
CA PRO A 15 8.53 14.24 14.91
C PRO A 15 7.61 13.69 16.01
N VAL A 16 7.42 12.38 16.07
CA VAL A 16 6.68 11.72 17.15
C VAL A 16 7.51 11.81 18.43
N ARG A 17 6.90 12.23 19.56
CA ARG A 17 7.57 12.26 20.86
C ARG A 17 7.95 10.84 21.28
N ARG A 18 9.25 10.51 21.26
CA ARG A 18 9.77 9.28 21.88
C ARG A 18 9.39 9.25 23.36
N LYS A 19 8.86 8.12 23.87
CA LYS A 19 8.61 7.94 25.31
C LYS A 19 9.92 8.20 26.09
N PRO A 20 9.93 9.00 27.17
CA PRO A 20 11.12 9.21 27.97
C PRO A 20 11.44 7.91 28.72
N GLY A 21 12.56 7.27 28.39
CA GLY A 21 13.02 6.04 29.05
C GLY A 21 13.56 4.95 28.13
N GLY A 22 13.38 5.06 26.81
CA GLY A 22 14.19 4.29 25.87
C GLY A 22 15.60 4.86 25.86
N ALA A 23 16.63 4.02 26.03
CA ALA A 23 18.01 4.43 25.77
C ALA A 23 18.05 5.17 24.42
N GLU A 24 18.79 6.28 24.33
CA GLU A 24 19.20 6.76 23.02
C GLU A 24 19.84 5.56 22.33
N PRO A 25 19.30 5.08 21.19
CA PRO A 25 20.11 4.18 20.39
C PRO A 25 21.36 5.00 20.10
N ASP A 26 22.52 4.49 20.55
CA ASP A 26 23.83 4.95 20.13
C ASP A 26 23.68 5.37 18.68
N GLN A 27 23.90 6.66 18.36
CA GLN A 27 23.75 7.15 16.98
C GLN A 27 24.42 6.12 16.10
N PRO A 28 23.67 5.29 15.33
CA PRO A 28 24.31 4.21 14.62
C PRO A 28 25.26 4.92 13.67
N ALA A 29 26.56 4.68 13.87
CA ALA A 29 27.61 5.25 13.04
C ALA A 29 27.11 5.18 11.61
N ARG A 30 26.89 6.35 10.97
CA ARG A 30 26.23 6.52 9.65
C ARG A 30 26.23 5.20 8.92
N ALA A 31 25.10 4.46 8.98
CA ALA A 31 25.03 3.11 8.44
C ALA A 31 25.65 3.20 7.05
N ARG A 32 26.79 2.51 6.88
CA ARG A 32 27.64 2.64 5.71
C ARG A 32 26.73 2.45 4.50
N ALA A 33 26.54 3.49 3.68
CA ALA A 33 25.61 3.52 2.55
C ALA A 33 25.56 2.13 1.89
N GLU A 34 24.51 1.40 2.21
CA GLU A 34 24.36 0.04 1.70
C GLU A 34 24.12 0.20 0.21
N ARG A 35 24.83 -0.59 -0.60
CA ARG A 35 24.64 -0.50 -2.05
C ARG A 35 23.17 -0.74 -2.36
N LEU A 36 22.63 0.06 -3.28
CA LEU A 36 21.29 -0.10 -3.80
C LEU A 36 21.08 -1.57 -4.20
N PRO A 37 19.95 -2.18 -3.81
CA PRO A 37 19.59 -3.51 -4.26
C PRO A 37 19.60 -3.61 -5.79
N GLU A 38 20.19 -4.68 -6.33
CA GLU A 38 20.22 -4.94 -7.79
C GLU A 38 18.94 -5.66 -8.28
N SER A 39 18.16 -6.24 -7.35
CA SER A 39 16.90 -6.93 -7.61
C SER A 39 16.04 -6.96 -6.35
N ASP A 40 14.75 -7.31 -6.48
CA ASP A 40 13.87 -7.46 -5.33
C ASP A 40 14.37 -8.54 -4.36
N ALA A 41 14.90 -9.65 -4.88
CA ALA A 41 15.49 -10.71 -4.07
C ALA A 41 16.72 -10.20 -3.30
N ALA A 42 17.55 -9.36 -3.92
CA ALA A 42 18.68 -8.71 -3.27
C ALA A 42 18.22 -7.69 -2.20
N ALA A 43 17.05 -7.06 -2.37
CA ALA A 43 16.46 -6.16 -1.38
C ALA A 43 15.94 -6.93 -0.16
N GLN A 44 15.44 -8.14 -0.35
CA GLN A 44 14.91 -9.01 0.73
C GLN A 44 15.95 -9.94 1.37
N ALA A 45 17.21 -9.89 0.94
CA ALA A 45 18.24 -10.83 1.41
C ALA A 45 18.43 -10.86 2.94
N ARG A 46 18.08 -9.77 3.65
CA ARG A 46 18.11 -9.70 5.13
C ARG A 46 16.89 -10.26 5.82
N ALA A 47 15.73 -10.18 5.15
CA ALA A 47 14.48 -10.76 5.61
C ALA A 47 14.53 -12.29 5.56
N SER A 48 15.12 -12.85 4.51
CA SER A 48 15.11 -14.29 4.22
C SER A 48 16.18 -15.10 4.97
N ARG A 49 16.29 -14.97 6.30
CA ARG A 49 17.30 -15.71 7.09
C ARG A 49 17.08 -17.23 7.06
N ASP A 50 15.86 -17.69 6.83
CA ASP A 50 15.50 -19.09 6.60
C ASP A 50 14.52 -19.21 5.40
N PRO A 51 14.48 -20.34 4.68
CA PRO A 51 13.47 -20.54 3.63
C PRO A 51 12.08 -20.53 4.25
N VAL A 52 11.30 -19.48 3.96
CA VAL A 52 9.92 -19.36 4.42
C VAL A 52 9.09 -20.45 3.74
N GLN A 53 8.71 -21.50 4.46
CA GLN A 53 7.72 -22.45 3.99
C GLN A 53 6.33 -21.83 4.13
N ILE A 54 5.85 -21.21 3.04
CA ILE A 54 4.49 -20.68 2.97
C ILE A 54 3.53 -21.87 2.88
N GLY A 55 2.98 -22.29 4.02
CA GLY A 55 1.89 -23.27 4.06
C GLY A 55 0.64 -22.72 3.35
N SER A 56 -0.11 -23.60 2.68
CA SER A 56 -1.30 -23.19 1.94
C SER A 56 -2.30 -22.50 2.87
N VAL A 57 -2.91 -21.40 2.43
CA VAL A 57 -3.84 -20.65 3.30
C VAL A 57 -5.14 -21.41 3.60
N ILE A 58 -5.44 -22.44 2.81
CA ILE A 58 -6.65 -23.26 2.94
C ILE A 58 -6.45 -24.50 3.81
N SER A 59 -5.22 -24.83 4.23
CA SER A 59 -4.99 -25.97 5.13
C SER A 59 -5.41 -25.67 6.57
N GLU A 60 -5.52 -24.40 6.95
CA GLU A 60 -6.02 -24.01 8.26
C GLU A 60 -7.55 -24.15 8.33
N GLU A 61 -8.04 -24.95 9.28
CA GLU A 61 -9.48 -25.11 9.50
C GLU A 61 -10.09 -23.83 10.11
N GLY A 62 -11.24 -23.41 9.57
CA GLY A 62 -11.98 -22.24 10.03
C GLY A 62 -13.45 -22.54 10.25
N ARG A 63 -14.10 -21.78 11.14
CA ARG A 63 -15.56 -21.87 11.35
C ARG A 63 -16.26 -20.87 10.44
N ARG A 64 -17.09 -21.36 9.51
CA ARG A 64 -17.92 -20.51 8.63
C ARG A 64 -18.78 -19.54 9.45
N ILE A 65 -18.82 -18.28 9.03
CA ILE A 65 -19.67 -17.23 9.58
C ILE A 65 -20.44 -16.53 8.46
N GLU A 66 -21.63 -15.98 8.77
CA GLU A 66 -22.49 -15.34 7.77
C GLU A 66 -21.94 -13.99 7.28
N ARG A 67 -21.25 -13.27 8.16
CA ARG A 67 -20.73 -11.93 7.94
C ARG A 67 -19.36 -11.81 8.59
N PRO A 68 -18.50 -10.88 8.13
CA PRO A 68 -17.26 -10.60 8.82
C PRO A 68 -17.55 -10.26 10.28
N ARG A 69 -16.69 -10.73 11.18
CA ARG A 69 -16.87 -10.50 12.63
C ARG A 69 -16.86 -8.99 12.95
N ARG A 70 -16.25 -8.20 12.08
CA ARG A 70 -16.09 -6.75 12.23
C ARG A 70 -16.40 -6.05 10.91
N GLU A 71 -17.54 -5.39 10.85
CA GLU A 71 -17.87 -4.44 9.78
C GLU A 71 -17.15 -3.10 9.99
N ARG A 72 -16.74 -2.80 11.23
CA ARG A 72 -15.99 -1.60 11.62
C ARG A 72 -14.61 -1.99 12.18
N PRO A 73 -13.51 -1.33 11.75
CA PRO A 73 -12.18 -1.60 12.28
C PRO A 73 -12.13 -1.33 13.79
N GLU A 74 -11.31 -2.11 14.51
CA GLU A 74 -10.99 -1.79 15.89
C GLU A 74 -10.26 -0.45 15.93
N VAL A 75 -10.61 0.40 16.91
CA VAL A 75 -9.87 1.64 17.13
C VAL A 75 -8.48 1.26 17.61
N PRO A 76 -7.39 1.59 16.88
CA PRO A 76 -6.05 1.28 17.36
C PRO A 76 -5.79 1.92 18.71
N GLN A 77 -4.95 1.29 19.54
CA GLN A 77 -4.63 1.82 20.86
C GLN A 77 -3.96 3.20 20.72
N GLY A 78 -4.50 4.21 21.41
CA GLY A 78 -4.01 5.59 21.28
C GLY A 78 -4.57 6.36 20.07
N ALA A 79 -5.44 5.74 19.27
CA ALA A 79 -6.22 6.41 18.25
C ALA A 79 -7.64 6.71 18.75
N GLU A 80 -8.28 7.73 18.17
CA GLU A 80 -9.71 7.99 18.32
C GLU A 80 -10.38 7.93 16.94
N LEU A 81 -11.60 7.37 16.86
CA LEU A 81 -12.39 7.53 15.63
C LEU A 81 -12.96 8.95 15.61
N VAL A 82 -12.60 9.71 14.58
CA VAL A 82 -13.09 11.09 14.38
C VAL A 82 -14.32 11.12 13.50
N ARG A 83 -14.33 10.35 12.41
CA ARG A 83 -15.42 10.38 11.45
C ARG A 83 -15.59 9.04 10.74
N GLU A 84 -16.83 8.71 10.44
CA GLU A 84 -17.20 7.63 9.54
C GLU A 84 -17.97 8.22 8.35
N VAL A 85 -17.54 7.92 7.12
CA VAL A 85 -18.22 8.37 5.90
C VAL A 85 -18.13 7.28 4.84
N ASN A 86 -19.27 6.74 4.39
CA ASN A 86 -19.31 5.77 3.27
C ASN A 86 -18.27 4.64 3.42
N ASN A 87 -18.32 3.89 4.52
CA ASN A 87 -17.41 2.78 4.85
C ASN A 87 -15.92 3.19 5.02
N ARG A 88 -15.64 4.49 5.20
CA ARG A 88 -14.31 5.01 5.54
C ARG A 88 -14.28 5.46 6.99
N PHE A 89 -13.29 4.98 7.72
CA PHE A 89 -13.11 5.25 9.14
C PHE A 89 -11.87 6.12 9.31
N ILE A 90 -12.08 7.38 9.69
CA ILE A 90 -10.99 8.33 9.89
C ILE A 90 -10.64 8.34 11.36
N PHE A 91 -9.43 7.91 11.65
CA PHE A 91 -8.84 7.89 12.97
C PHE A 91 -7.89 9.05 13.15
N ARG A 92 -7.71 9.50 14.39
CA ARG A 92 -6.68 10.46 14.78
C ARG A 92 -5.79 9.85 15.85
N THR A 93 -4.48 9.93 15.69
CA THR A 93 -3.48 9.53 16.67
C THR A 93 -2.33 10.54 16.68
N ASP A 94 -1.85 10.94 17.87
CA ASP A 94 -0.74 11.89 18.04
C ASP A 94 -0.77 13.12 17.11
N ASN A 95 -1.99 13.62 16.85
CA ASN A 95 -2.27 14.79 16.00
C ASN A 95 -2.15 14.58 14.48
N THR A 96 -2.17 13.33 14.02
CA THR A 96 -2.19 12.91 12.61
C THR A 96 -3.47 12.11 12.34
N TYR A 97 -4.08 12.32 11.17
CA TYR A 97 -5.24 11.55 10.72
C TYR A 97 -4.85 10.41 9.79
N PHE A 98 -5.55 9.29 9.85
CA PHE A 98 -5.43 8.22 8.87
C PHE A 98 -6.79 7.61 8.58
N ILE A 99 -6.95 7.10 7.36
CA ILE A 99 -8.22 6.56 6.88
C ILE A 99 -8.08 5.06 6.68
N GLU A 100 -9.04 4.34 7.25
CA GLU A 100 -9.16 2.89 7.16
C GLU A 100 -10.40 2.52 6.38
N ARG A 101 -10.26 1.58 5.45
CA ARG A 101 -11.37 0.97 4.73
C ARG A 101 -11.30 -0.54 4.99
N PRO A 102 -12.17 -1.10 5.86
CA PRO A 102 -12.06 -2.49 6.30
C PRO A 102 -12.22 -3.49 5.15
N ARG A 103 -12.84 -3.07 4.05
CA ARG A 103 -13.05 -3.87 2.85
C ARG A 103 -13.11 -3.00 1.62
N GLU A 104 -12.42 -3.40 0.57
CA GLU A 104 -12.57 -2.80 -0.75
C GLU A 104 -13.74 -3.47 -1.48
N GLU A 105 -14.87 -2.75 -1.63
CA GLU A 105 -16.07 -3.29 -2.28
C GLU A 105 -15.81 -3.70 -3.74
N ARG A 106 -14.83 -3.08 -4.40
CA ARG A 106 -14.41 -3.45 -5.77
C ARG A 106 -13.92 -4.89 -5.89
N PHE A 107 -13.54 -5.55 -4.78
CA PHE A 107 -13.06 -6.93 -4.83
C PHE A 107 -14.19 -7.94 -5.07
N ILE A 108 -15.44 -7.54 -4.87
CA ILE A 108 -16.59 -8.46 -4.92
C ILE A 108 -17.58 -8.21 -6.05
N ILE A 109 -17.36 -7.19 -6.88
CA ILE A 109 -18.30 -6.78 -7.95
C ILE A 109 -18.68 -7.98 -8.84
N ASP A 110 -17.71 -8.82 -9.19
CA ASP A 110 -17.91 -10.01 -10.05
C ASP A 110 -17.77 -11.33 -9.29
N ALA A 111 -17.97 -11.32 -7.97
CA ALA A 111 -17.88 -12.54 -7.18
C ALA A 111 -19.08 -13.46 -7.44
N ARG A 112 -18.82 -14.73 -7.75
CA ARG A 112 -19.83 -15.79 -7.76
C ARG A 112 -20.30 -16.11 -6.35
N GLU A 113 -19.37 -16.13 -5.41
CA GLU A 113 -19.62 -16.40 -4.00
C GLU A 113 -18.62 -15.61 -3.16
N VAL A 114 -19.07 -15.08 -2.02
CA VAL A 114 -18.20 -14.51 -1.02
C VAL A 114 -18.54 -15.12 0.32
N TYR A 115 -17.52 -15.51 1.07
CA TYR A 115 -17.73 -16.07 2.38
C TYR A 115 -16.60 -15.82 3.37
N TYR A 116 -16.91 -16.08 4.63
CA TYR A 116 -16.04 -15.75 5.74
C TYR A 116 -15.91 -16.91 6.70
N GLU A 117 -14.74 -17.01 7.30
CA GLU A 117 -14.43 -17.99 8.34
C GLU A 117 -13.68 -17.31 9.49
N GLU A 118 -14.02 -17.71 10.71
CA GLU A 118 -13.18 -17.43 11.88
C GLU A 118 -12.06 -18.46 11.94
N LEU A 119 -10.83 -17.96 12.06
CA LEU A 119 -9.64 -18.76 12.26
C LEU A 119 -9.17 -18.66 13.73
N PRO A 120 -8.34 -19.59 14.20
CA PRO A 120 -7.56 -19.45 15.42
C PRO A 120 -6.92 -18.07 15.60
N ARG A 121 -6.67 -17.71 16.86
CA ARG A 121 -6.07 -16.42 17.27
C ARG A 121 -6.87 -15.17 16.89
N SER A 122 -8.19 -15.30 16.76
CA SER A 122 -9.09 -14.22 16.33
C SER A 122 -8.76 -13.64 14.96
N ARG A 123 -8.14 -14.44 14.10
CA ARG A 123 -7.96 -14.10 12.69
C ARG A 123 -9.24 -14.37 11.92
N GLN A 124 -9.37 -13.73 10.77
CA GLN A 124 -10.53 -13.88 9.91
C GLN A 124 -10.08 -14.14 8.48
N ARG A 125 -10.71 -15.13 7.83
CA ARG A 125 -10.50 -15.43 6.41
C ARG A 125 -11.71 -14.96 5.62
N GLU A 126 -11.48 -14.15 4.59
CA GLU A 126 -12.44 -13.83 3.54
C GLU A 126 -12.05 -14.62 2.29
N VAL A 127 -13.01 -15.29 1.66
CA VAL A 127 -12.82 -15.98 0.38
C VAL A 127 -13.79 -15.42 -0.63
N VAL A 128 -13.25 -14.93 -1.73
CA VAL A 128 -14.01 -14.44 -2.88
C VAL A 128 -13.80 -15.40 -4.03
N VAL A 129 -14.86 -16.06 -4.47
CA VAL A 129 -14.85 -17.02 -5.57
C VAL A 129 -15.29 -16.34 -6.86
N ARG A 130 -14.44 -16.35 -7.88
CA ARG A 130 -14.68 -15.83 -9.22
C ARG A 130 -15.48 -16.84 -10.07
N PRO A 131 -16.10 -16.40 -11.18
CA PRO A 131 -16.88 -17.29 -12.05
C PRO A 131 -16.07 -18.42 -12.68
N ASP A 132 -14.79 -18.18 -12.97
CA ASP A 132 -13.83 -19.13 -13.54
C ASP A 132 -13.33 -20.18 -12.53
N GLY A 133 -13.69 -20.04 -11.24
CA GLY A 133 -13.24 -20.90 -10.15
C GLY A 133 -12.02 -20.36 -9.39
N THR A 134 -11.42 -19.26 -9.84
CA THR A 134 -10.35 -18.58 -9.09
C THR A 134 -10.86 -18.13 -7.73
N ARG A 135 -10.05 -18.29 -6.68
CA ARG A 135 -10.38 -17.87 -5.32
C ARG A 135 -9.38 -16.84 -4.83
N ILE A 136 -9.86 -15.69 -4.39
CA ILE A 136 -9.05 -14.72 -3.66
C ILE A 136 -9.27 -14.96 -2.17
N VAL A 137 -8.22 -15.37 -1.47
CA VAL A 137 -8.27 -15.65 -0.03
C VAL A 137 -7.48 -14.57 0.70
N THR A 138 -8.16 -13.79 1.52
CA THR A 138 -7.57 -12.73 2.35
C THR A 138 -7.70 -13.12 3.83
N ILE A 139 -6.58 -13.21 4.54
CA ILE A 139 -6.54 -13.44 5.99
C ILE A 139 -6.17 -12.13 6.67
N ARG A 140 -7.04 -11.70 7.58
CA ARG A 140 -6.84 -10.55 8.45
C ARG A 140 -6.50 -11.00 9.86
N ASN A 141 -5.56 -10.30 10.49
CA ASN A 141 -5.25 -10.51 11.89
C ASN A 141 -6.38 -9.97 12.79
N ARG A 142 -6.21 -10.09 14.11
CA ARG A 142 -7.19 -9.60 15.08
C ARG A 142 -7.34 -8.07 15.14
N TRP A 143 -6.56 -7.30 14.40
CA TRP A 143 -6.69 -5.84 14.29
C TRP A 143 -7.34 -5.42 12.97
N GLY A 144 -7.50 -6.36 12.04
CA GLY A 144 -8.04 -6.14 10.71
C GLY A 144 -6.97 -6.01 9.62
N ASP A 145 -5.69 -6.02 9.99
CA ASP A 145 -4.60 -5.88 9.02
C ASP A 145 -4.52 -7.11 8.13
N VAL A 146 -4.29 -6.90 6.83
CA VAL A 146 -4.11 -7.98 5.86
C VAL A 146 -2.72 -8.57 6.00
N VAL A 147 -2.65 -9.74 6.64
CA VAL A 147 -1.39 -10.45 6.90
C VAL A 147 -1.11 -11.52 5.86
N ARG A 148 -2.15 -12.04 5.19
CA ARG A 148 -1.98 -12.89 4.02
C ARG A 148 -3.03 -12.57 2.97
N ARG A 149 -2.63 -12.58 1.71
CA ARG A 149 -3.53 -12.61 0.56
C ARG A 149 -2.93 -13.51 -0.50
N VAL A 150 -3.72 -14.45 -0.98
CA VAL A 150 -3.35 -15.29 -2.10
C VAL A 150 -4.47 -15.37 -3.12
N LYS A 151 -4.06 -15.59 -4.36
CA LYS A 151 -4.92 -15.93 -5.49
C LYS A 151 -4.72 -17.40 -5.81
N ILE A 152 -5.76 -18.19 -5.61
CA ILE A 152 -5.75 -19.63 -5.89
C ILE A 152 -6.45 -19.83 -7.23
N LEU A 153 -5.69 -20.28 -8.22
CA LEU A 153 -6.19 -20.55 -9.57
C LEU A 153 -7.08 -21.81 -9.60
N PRO A 154 -7.82 -22.05 -10.70
CA PRO A 154 -8.67 -23.24 -10.84
C PRO A 154 -7.90 -24.57 -10.82
N ASP A 155 -6.59 -24.54 -11.05
CA ASP A 155 -5.67 -25.67 -10.97
C ASP A 155 -5.04 -25.84 -9.56
N ASP A 156 -5.57 -25.14 -8.56
CA ASP A 156 -5.11 -25.10 -7.16
C ASP A 156 -3.71 -24.49 -6.95
N ARG A 157 -3.10 -23.90 -7.98
CA ARG A 157 -1.86 -23.14 -7.80
C ARG A 157 -2.13 -21.86 -7.00
N GLU A 158 -1.41 -21.69 -5.90
CA GLU A 158 -1.47 -20.49 -5.06
C GLU A 158 -0.44 -19.47 -5.52
N ILE A 159 -0.90 -18.25 -5.79
CA ILE A 159 -0.07 -17.07 -6.06
C ILE A 159 -0.15 -16.17 -4.83
N VAL A 160 0.98 -15.88 -4.22
CA VAL A 160 1.06 -15.02 -3.03
C VAL A 160 1.09 -13.57 -3.46
N LEU A 161 0.16 -12.77 -2.94
CA LEU A 161 0.11 -11.31 -3.13
C LEU A 161 0.59 -10.58 -1.88
N VAL A 162 0.26 -11.11 -0.70
CA VAL A 162 0.67 -10.57 0.60
C VAL A 162 1.00 -11.72 1.52
N TYR A 163 2.12 -11.62 2.24
CA TYR A 163 2.51 -12.57 3.26
C TYR A 163 3.39 -11.90 4.31
N VAL A 164 2.97 -12.04 5.57
CA VAL A 164 3.78 -11.72 6.74
C VAL A 164 3.94 -12.98 7.58
N GLU A 165 5.14 -13.17 8.15
CA GLU A 165 5.44 -14.27 9.06
C GLU A 165 4.53 -14.22 10.31
N ASP A 166 4.04 -15.39 10.74
CA ASP A 166 3.00 -15.51 11.78
C ASP A 166 3.49 -15.09 13.19
N ASP A 167 4.77 -15.29 13.48
CA ASP A 167 5.40 -14.99 14.78
C ASP A 167 5.43 -13.48 15.07
N TYR A 168 5.56 -12.64 14.05
CA TYR A 168 5.56 -11.19 14.21
C TYR A 168 4.27 -10.65 14.85
N TYR A 169 3.09 -11.10 14.42
CA TYR A 169 1.81 -10.56 14.93
C TYR A 169 1.30 -11.23 16.20
N ASP A 170 1.79 -12.43 16.53
CA ASP A 170 1.49 -13.08 17.80
C ASP A 170 2.17 -12.34 18.98
N GLU A 171 3.25 -11.59 18.72
CA GLU A 171 4.04 -10.86 19.72
C GLU A 171 3.73 -9.35 19.81
N VAL A 172 3.28 -8.71 18.72
CA VAL A 172 3.00 -7.26 18.69
C VAL A 172 1.65 -6.96 19.36
N LEU A 173 1.71 -6.56 20.63
CA LEU A 173 0.54 -6.20 21.45
C LEU A 173 0.04 -4.76 21.24
N GLU A 174 0.85 -3.89 20.63
CA GLU A 174 0.55 -2.46 20.44
C GLU A 174 0.69 -2.04 18.97
N TRP A 175 -0.22 -1.17 18.52
CA TRP A 175 -0.14 -0.52 17.22
C TRP A 175 1.09 0.41 17.20
N ARG A 176 2.07 0.11 16.34
CA ARG A 176 3.32 0.87 16.22
C ARG A 176 3.70 0.99 14.74
N ASP A 177 4.02 2.20 14.29
CA ASP A 177 4.55 2.39 12.95
C ASP A 177 5.91 1.68 12.81
N PRO A 178 6.05 0.71 11.87
CA PRO A 178 7.27 -0.08 11.69
C PRO A 178 8.47 0.76 11.23
N GLY A 179 8.23 1.96 10.68
CA GLY A 179 9.26 2.89 10.25
C GLY A 179 9.88 3.73 11.37
N LEU A 180 9.30 3.75 12.57
CA LEU A 180 9.71 4.66 13.67
C LEU A 180 11.16 4.48 14.13
N ASP A 181 11.68 3.26 14.04
CA ASP A 181 13.04 2.92 14.46
C ASP A 181 14.05 2.96 13.30
N LEU A 182 13.58 3.17 12.07
CA LEU A 182 14.46 3.29 10.90
C LEU A 182 15.10 4.68 10.84
N PRO A 183 16.38 4.78 10.45
CA PRO A 183 16.98 6.08 10.14
C PRO A 183 16.26 6.70 8.94
N PRO A 184 16.32 8.05 8.77
CA PRO A 184 15.84 8.69 7.55
C PRO A 184 16.44 8.03 6.31
N LEU A 185 15.66 7.90 5.24
CA LEU A 185 16.15 7.34 4.00
C LEU A 185 17.23 8.24 3.41
N ASP A 186 18.39 7.65 3.09
CA ASP A 186 19.47 8.32 2.37
C ASP A 186 19.44 7.86 0.91
N LEU A 187 19.21 8.81 0.00
CA LEU A 187 18.99 8.51 -1.42
C LEU A 187 20.23 8.80 -2.23
N ASP A 188 20.86 7.72 -2.68
CA ASP A 188 22.08 7.75 -3.49
C ASP A 188 21.79 7.75 -5.01
N ILE A 189 20.53 7.94 -5.41
CA ILE A 189 20.11 8.06 -6.82
C ILE A 189 19.57 9.45 -7.15
N PRO A 190 19.62 9.88 -8.43
CA PRO A 190 18.91 11.05 -8.92
C PRO A 190 17.41 11.01 -8.60
N VAL A 191 16.81 12.17 -8.35
CA VAL A 191 15.37 12.30 -8.02
C VAL A 191 14.47 11.71 -9.11
N ARG A 192 14.80 11.94 -10.38
CA ARG A 192 14.09 11.38 -11.54
C ARG A 192 14.11 9.85 -11.61
N ASP A 193 15.09 9.23 -10.94
CA ASP A 193 15.21 7.78 -10.87
C ASP A 193 14.46 7.24 -9.64
N TYR A 194 13.92 8.11 -8.77
CA TYR A 194 13.07 7.76 -7.62
C TYR A 194 11.60 8.13 -7.81
N ILE A 195 11.32 9.24 -8.50
CA ILE A 195 9.98 9.68 -8.89
C ILE A 195 9.91 9.86 -10.40
N LEU A 196 8.96 9.17 -11.02
CA LEU A 196 8.58 9.39 -12.42
C LEU A 196 7.32 10.26 -12.43
N ASP A 197 7.43 11.44 -13.01
CA ASP A 197 6.28 12.32 -13.21
C ASP A 197 5.69 12.07 -14.59
N ALA A 198 4.46 11.55 -14.60
CA ALA A 198 3.77 11.06 -15.78
C ALA A 198 3.52 12.15 -16.84
N GLU A 199 3.56 13.44 -16.47
CA GLU A 199 3.44 14.55 -17.42
C GLU A 199 4.59 14.58 -18.44
N TRP A 200 5.77 14.06 -18.06
CA TRP A 200 6.99 14.10 -18.88
C TRP A 200 7.31 12.77 -19.57
N VAL A 201 6.43 11.77 -19.45
CA VAL A 201 6.62 10.47 -20.09
C VAL A 201 6.21 10.57 -21.56
N GLU A 202 7.18 10.39 -22.46
CA GLU A 202 6.94 10.37 -23.91
C GLU A 202 6.82 8.94 -24.46
N ASP A 203 7.54 7.99 -23.86
CA ASP A 203 7.54 6.57 -24.23
C ASP A 203 6.85 5.73 -23.12
N PRO A 204 5.75 5.02 -23.41
CA PRO A 204 5.10 4.14 -22.43
C PRO A 204 6.03 3.08 -21.81
N GLU A 205 7.11 2.68 -22.49
CA GLU A 205 8.10 1.76 -21.92
C GLU A 205 8.79 2.31 -20.67
N ASP A 206 8.84 3.63 -20.49
CA ASP A 206 9.40 4.26 -19.29
C ASP A 206 8.62 3.88 -18.03
N TYR A 207 7.29 3.69 -18.13
CA TYR A 207 6.48 3.23 -17.00
C TYR A 207 6.89 1.82 -16.55
N TYR A 208 7.07 0.91 -17.50
CA TYR A 208 7.49 -0.46 -17.20
C TYR A 208 8.90 -0.47 -16.62
N ALA A 209 9.86 0.19 -17.29
CA ALA A 209 11.25 0.24 -16.85
C ALA A 209 11.40 0.84 -15.45
N PHE A 210 10.52 1.78 -15.08
CA PHE A 210 10.50 2.39 -13.76
C PHE A 210 9.82 1.53 -12.69
N LEU A 211 8.66 0.93 -12.98
CA LEU A 211 7.95 0.05 -12.04
C LEU A 211 8.72 -1.24 -11.76
N ASP A 212 9.47 -1.77 -12.74
CA ASP A 212 10.29 -2.99 -12.59
C ASP A 212 11.52 -2.79 -11.69
N GLN A 213 11.84 -1.55 -11.31
CA GLN A 213 13.00 -1.29 -10.47
C GLN A 213 12.83 -1.85 -9.05
N PRO A 214 13.90 -2.41 -8.45
CA PRO A 214 13.87 -2.92 -7.09
C PRO A 214 13.79 -1.79 -6.04
N PRO A 215 13.51 -2.08 -4.75
CA PRO A 215 13.58 -1.07 -3.69
C PRO A 215 14.90 -0.28 -3.67
N VAL A 216 14.85 0.98 -3.22
CA VAL A 216 16.03 1.86 -3.07
C VAL A 216 16.77 1.65 -1.75
N GLU A 217 16.33 0.71 -0.94
CA GLU A 217 16.95 0.31 0.33
C GLU A 217 16.65 -1.17 0.57
N GLN A 218 17.44 -1.83 1.43
CA GLN A 218 17.13 -3.16 1.92
C GLN A 218 15.77 -3.19 2.64
N VAL A 219 15.09 -4.33 2.55
CA VAL A 219 13.81 -4.63 3.18
C VAL A 219 14.08 -5.59 4.33
N GLU A 220 13.79 -5.16 5.56
CA GLU A 220 14.14 -5.89 6.77
C GLU A 220 13.28 -7.14 6.96
N ARG A 221 12.02 -7.09 6.52
CA ARG A 221 11.03 -8.17 6.49
C ARG A 221 9.90 -7.81 5.52
N THR A 222 9.00 -8.76 5.24
CA THR A 222 7.72 -8.40 4.62
C THR A 222 6.79 -7.73 5.65
N TYR A 223 6.00 -6.79 5.16
CA TYR A 223 5.06 -5.97 5.92
C TYR A 223 3.62 -6.29 5.50
N SER A 224 2.67 -6.10 6.41
CA SER A 224 1.26 -6.13 6.00
C SER A 224 0.93 -4.94 5.11
N LEU A 225 -0.15 -5.05 4.34
CA LEU A 225 -0.65 -3.92 3.55
C LEU A 225 -0.90 -2.69 4.42
N ASP A 226 -1.46 -2.89 5.60
CA ASP A 226 -1.80 -1.82 6.54
C ASP A 226 -0.56 -1.15 7.13
N GLU A 227 0.51 -1.91 7.39
CA GLU A 227 1.81 -1.34 7.77
C GLU A 227 2.38 -0.46 6.66
N VAL A 228 2.34 -0.92 5.40
CA VAL A 228 2.80 -0.13 4.25
C VAL A 228 1.93 1.12 4.07
N ARG A 229 0.61 1.02 4.12
CA ARG A 229 -0.31 2.18 3.99
C ARG A 229 -0.13 3.21 5.11
N ARG A 230 0.22 2.79 6.33
CA ARG A 230 0.38 3.70 7.48
C ARG A 230 1.77 4.30 7.57
N SER A 231 2.82 3.58 7.17
CA SER A 231 4.21 4.01 7.36
C SER A 231 4.81 4.68 6.11
N ALA A 232 4.93 6.01 6.14
CA ALA A 232 5.59 6.74 5.05
C ALA A 232 7.04 6.26 4.85
N ARG A 233 7.75 5.98 5.93
CA ARG A 233 9.16 5.55 5.88
C ARG A 233 9.34 4.18 5.21
N ILE A 234 8.39 3.26 5.38
CA ILE A 234 8.39 1.99 4.65
C ILE A 234 8.06 2.21 3.16
N ARG A 235 7.07 3.04 2.84
CA ARG A 235 6.74 3.37 1.44
C ARG A 235 7.88 4.04 0.71
N ASP A 236 8.66 4.87 1.40
CA ASP A 236 9.80 5.56 0.80
C ASP A 236 10.90 4.59 0.30
N LYS A 237 10.89 3.32 0.72
CA LYS A 237 11.81 2.29 0.20
C LYS A 237 11.53 1.91 -1.26
N VAL A 238 10.34 2.21 -1.80
CA VAL A 238 9.99 1.92 -3.20
C VAL A 238 9.75 3.21 -3.99
N ARG A 239 9.98 3.14 -5.30
CA ARG A 239 9.80 4.28 -6.21
C ARG A 239 8.32 4.63 -6.38
N ARG A 240 8.06 5.86 -6.82
CA ARG A 240 6.71 6.41 -6.98
C ARG A 240 6.51 6.99 -8.37
N ILE A 241 5.40 6.67 -9.02
CA ILE A 241 4.94 7.37 -10.21
C ILE A 241 3.91 8.41 -9.76
N ASP A 242 4.14 9.68 -10.06
CA ASP A 242 3.15 10.74 -9.87
C ASP A 242 2.29 10.87 -11.15
N LEU A 243 1.00 10.53 -11.05
CA LEU A 243 0.02 10.63 -12.14
C LEU A 243 -0.60 12.03 -12.21
N ASP A 244 0.25 13.06 -12.33
CA ASP A 244 -0.15 14.48 -12.41
C ASP A 244 -0.87 14.84 -13.75
N ILE A 245 -1.22 13.81 -14.52
CA ILE A 245 -1.94 13.88 -15.80
C ILE A 245 -3.46 13.83 -15.63
N ILE A 246 -3.97 13.33 -14.49
CA ILE A 246 -5.41 13.16 -14.22
C ILE A 246 -5.98 14.40 -13.56
N ASN A 247 -6.93 15.06 -14.22
CA ASN A 247 -7.59 16.24 -13.66
C ASN A 247 -8.91 15.86 -12.99
N PHE A 248 -8.98 16.06 -11.68
CA PHE A 248 -10.23 15.99 -10.92
C PHE A 248 -10.89 17.36 -10.83
N GLU A 249 -12.21 17.41 -11.00
CA GLU A 249 -12.97 18.62 -10.68
C GLU A 249 -12.85 18.98 -9.19
N PHE A 250 -13.04 20.25 -8.86
CA PHE A 250 -12.96 20.73 -7.47
C PHE A 250 -13.95 20.00 -6.57
N GLY A 251 -13.47 19.44 -5.47
CA GLY A 251 -14.28 18.67 -4.53
C GLY A 251 -14.82 17.34 -5.07
N SER A 252 -14.35 16.88 -6.24
CA SER A 252 -14.81 15.64 -6.88
C SER A 252 -13.72 14.58 -6.91
N ALA A 253 -14.17 13.33 -6.84
CA ALA A 253 -13.37 12.13 -7.10
C ALA A 253 -13.70 11.50 -8.47
N GLN A 254 -14.63 12.07 -9.23
CA GLN A 254 -14.99 11.57 -10.54
C GLN A 254 -13.88 11.86 -11.55
N ILE A 255 -13.48 10.83 -12.29
CA ILE A 255 -12.54 10.95 -13.42
C ILE A 255 -13.37 11.17 -14.69
N PRO A 256 -13.19 12.28 -15.41
CA PRO A 256 -13.82 12.46 -16.72
C PRO A 256 -13.40 11.36 -17.70
N GLU A 257 -14.31 10.88 -18.55
CA GLU A 257 -14.00 9.82 -19.53
C GLU A 257 -12.82 10.19 -20.44
N SER A 258 -12.66 11.47 -20.78
CA SER A 258 -11.54 12.00 -21.57
C SER A 258 -10.18 11.86 -20.87
N GLU A 259 -10.16 11.71 -19.55
CA GLU A 259 -8.93 11.56 -18.77
C GLU A 259 -8.55 10.09 -18.59
N ILE A 260 -9.48 9.14 -18.77
CA ILE A 260 -9.23 7.70 -18.56
C ILE A 260 -8.14 7.18 -19.50
N GLY A 261 -8.14 7.60 -20.77
CA GLY A 261 -7.12 7.18 -21.74
C GLY A 261 -5.69 7.56 -21.35
N LYS A 262 -5.51 8.54 -20.45
CA LYS A 262 -4.19 8.91 -19.94
C LYS A 262 -3.57 7.84 -19.04
N LEU A 263 -4.38 6.92 -18.53
CA LEU A 263 -3.92 5.77 -17.73
C LEU A 263 -3.38 4.62 -18.59
N GLU A 264 -3.54 4.65 -19.91
CA GLU A 264 -3.24 3.51 -20.79
C GLU A 264 -1.78 3.05 -20.65
N GLY A 265 -0.81 3.96 -20.76
CA GLY A 265 0.61 3.59 -20.67
C GLY A 265 1.01 2.95 -19.33
N VAL A 266 0.52 3.48 -18.21
CA VAL A 266 0.79 2.87 -16.89
C VAL A 266 0.05 1.54 -16.72
N ALA A 267 -1.16 1.42 -17.27
CA ALA A 267 -1.92 0.18 -17.22
C ALA A 267 -1.25 -0.93 -18.04
N GLU A 268 -0.75 -0.64 -19.24
CA GLU A 268 0.03 -1.59 -20.06
C GLU A 268 1.28 -2.09 -19.32
N ALA A 269 2.01 -1.18 -18.65
CA ALA A 269 3.15 -1.54 -17.82
C ALA A 269 2.76 -2.47 -16.66
N MET A 270 1.66 -2.16 -15.95
CA MET A 270 1.13 -3.02 -14.89
C MET A 270 0.69 -4.39 -15.39
N GLN A 271 0.02 -4.47 -16.54
CA GLN A 271 -0.37 -5.74 -17.16
C GLN A 271 0.84 -6.60 -17.51
N ARG A 272 1.91 -5.99 -18.05
CA ARG A 272 3.15 -6.69 -18.37
C ARG A 272 3.82 -7.26 -17.12
N LEU A 273 3.92 -6.46 -16.06
CA LEU A 273 4.45 -6.93 -14.76
C LEU A 273 3.60 -8.07 -14.19
N LEU A 274 2.27 -7.96 -14.23
CA LEU A 274 1.36 -9.02 -13.76
C LEU A 274 1.45 -10.31 -14.59
N LYS A 275 1.81 -10.21 -15.86
CA LYS A 275 2.05 -11.37 -16.72
C LYS A 275 3.34 -12.10 -16.35
N GLU A 276 4.37 -11.35 -15.96
CA GLU A 276 5.67 -11.89 -15.51
C GLU A 276 5.55 -12.45 -14.09
N ASN A 277 4.87 -11.74 -13.20
CA ASN A 277 4.58 -12.15 -11.84
C ASN A 277 3.11 -11.85 -11.48
N PRO A 278 2.22 -12.85 -11.46
CA PRO A 278 0.82 -12.63 -11.08
C PRO A 278 0.59 -12.17 -9.62
N GLY A 279 1.63 -12.23 -8.78
CA GLY A 279 1.62 -11.76 -7.39
C GLY A 279 1.91 -10.27 -7.23
N GLU A 280 2.18 -9.54 -8.32
CA GLU A 280 2.48 -8.11 -8.24
C GLU A 280 1.38 -7.32 -7.53
N THR A 281 1.76 -6.47 -6.59
CA THR A 281 0.83 -5.65 -5.80
C THR A 281 1.22 -4.19 -5.89
N PHE A 282 0.24 -3.33 -6.20
CA PHE A 282 0.41 -1.90 -6.39
C PHE A 282 -0.39 -1.11 -5.35
N LEU A 283 0.21 -0.05 -4.81
CA LEU A 283 -0.47 0.92 -3.97
C LEU A 283 -0.81 2.17 -4.79
N ILE A 284 -2.07 2.55 -4.78
CA ILE A 284 -2.60 3.76 -5.41
C ILE A 284 -2.90 4.77 -4.31
N GLU A 285 -2.19 5.89 -4.36
CA GLU A 285 -2.16 6.91 -3.33
C GLU A 285 -2.91 8.16 -3.81
N GLY A 286 -3.84 8.67 -3.01
CA GLY A 286 -4.54 9.91 -3.31
C GLY A 286 -4.03 11.07 -2.47
N HIS A 287 -3.93 12.26 -3.07
CA HIS A 287 -3.56 13.50 -2.39
C HIS A 287 -4.50 14.67 -2.76
N THR A 288 -4.58 15.65 -1.86
CA THR A 288 -5.25 16.94 -2.09
C THR A 288 -4.28 18.10 -1.86
N ASP A 289 -4.69 19.29 -2.28
CA ASP A 289 -4.11 20.51 -1.71
C ASP A 289 -4.53 20.69 -0.25
N ALA A 290 -3.99 21.71 0.40
CA ALA A 290 -4.24 22.03 1.80
C ALA A 290 -5.50 22.89 2.02
N VAL A 291 -6.34 23.03 0.99
CA VAL A 291 -7.55 23.84 1.07
C VAL A 291 -8.70 22.99 1.58
N GLY A 292 -9.35 23.44 2.65
CA GLY A 292 -10.51 22.75 3.24
C GLY A 292 -10.19 22.13 4.59
N ALA A 293 -11.04 21.21 5.03
CA ALA A 293 -10.85 20.51 6.30
C ALA A 293 -10.05 19.23 6.06
N GLU A 294 -8.99 18.99 6.85
CA GLU A 294 -8.10 17.82 6.76
C GLU A 294 -8.86 16.48 6.65
N VAL A 295 -9.91 16.28 7.47
CA VAL A 295 -10.76 15.08 7.45
C VAL A 295 -11.52 14.93 6.11
N ALA A 296 -11.96 16.04 5.52
CA ALA A 296 -12.65 16.03 4.23
C ALA A 296 -11.66 15.76 3.08
N ASN A 297 -10.47 16.36 3.15
CA ASN A 297 -9.36 16.15 2.24
C ASN A 297 -8.89 14.70 2.24
N LEU A 298 -8.79 14.09 3.42
CA LEU A 298 -8.45 12.67 3.57
C LEU A 298 -9.49 11.77 2.90
N ALA A 299 -10.78 11.97 3.17
CA ALA A 299 -11.85 11.20 2.52
C ALA A 299 -11.87 11.40 0.99
N LEU A 300 -11.70 12.64 0.51
CA LEU A 300 -11.70 12.95 -0.92
C LEU A 300 -10.51 12.31 -1.64
N SER A 301 -9.32 12.40 -1.05
CA SER A 301 -8.12 11.77 -1.61
C SER A 301 -8.27 10.24 -1.73
N ASP A 302 -8.87 9.62 -0.72
CA ASP A 302 -9.13 8.17 -0.69
C ASP A 302 -10.16 7.75 -1.76
N GLN A 303 -11.17 8.60 -2.01
CA GLN A 303 -12.11 8.42 -3.13
C GLN A 303 -11.43 8.57 -4.50
N ARG A 304 -10.48 9.50 -4.65
CA ARG A 304 -9.73 9.67 -5.90
C ARG A 304 -8.86 8.46 -6.22
N ALA A 305 -8.16 7.93 -5.21
CA ALA A 305 -7.39 6.70 -5.36
C ALA A 305 -8.29 5.52 -5.77
N GLU A 306 -9.45 5.37 -5.12
CA GLU A 306 -10.46 4.36 -5.47
C GLU A 306 -11.00 4.53 -6.90
N ALA A 307 -11.24 5.76 -7.34
CA ALA A 307 -11.70 6.04 -8.70
C ALA A 307 -10.66 5.63 -9.76
N VAL A 308 -9.37 5.91 -9.51
CA VAL A 308 -8.29 5.48 -10.41
C VAL A 308 -8.18 3.96 -10.44
N ALA A 309 -8.19 3.31 -9.27
CA ALA A 309 -8.18 1.84 -9.18
C ALA A 309 -9.36 1.20 -9.93
N THR A 310 -10.55 1.81 -9.81
CA THR A 310 -11.77 1.36 -10.51
C THR A 310 -11.65 1.54 -12.01
N ALA A 311 -11.08 2.66 -12.49
CA ALA A 311 -10.82 2.86 -13.91
C ALA A 311 -9.80 1.84 -14.45
N LEU A 312 -8.70 1.60 -13.72
CA LEU A 312 -7.69 0.59 -14.05
C LEU A 312 -8.31 -0.82 -14.15
N THR A 313 -9.20 -1.18 -13.23
CA THR A 313 -9.91 -2.46 -13.28
C THR A 313 -10.92 -2.53 -14.43
N ASN A 314 -11.80 -1.54 -14.58
CA ASN A 314 -12.94 -1.66 -15.49
C ASN A 314 -12.59 -1.43 -16.96
N VAL A 315 -11.53 -0.65 -17.24
CA VAL A 315 -11.17 -0.25 -18.60
C VAL A 315 -9.93 -0.98 -19.11
N PHE A 316 -9.02 -1.31 -18.20
CA PHE A 316 -7.74 -1.92 -18.54
C PHE A 316 -7.55 -3.32 -17.91
N ASP A 317 -8.61 -3.91 -17.35
CA ASP A 317 -8.62 -5.27 -16.80
C ASP A 317 -7.53 -5.55 -15.75
N ILE A 318 -7.05 -4.51 -15.04
CA ILE A 318 -6.14 -4.72 -13.91
C ILE A 318 -6.93 -5.35 -12.76
N ALA A 319 -6.54 -6.58 -12.41
CA ALA A 319 -7.21 -7.36 -11.38
C ALA A 319 -7.27 -6.59 -10.05
N PRO A 320 -8.46 -6.46 -9.43
CA PRO A 320 -8.62 -5.57 -8.29
C PRO A 320 -7.81 -6.02 -7.09
N GLU A 321 -7.64 -7.33 -6.88
CA GLU A 321 -6.86 -7.92 -5.79
C GLU A 321 -5.37 -7.54 -5.79
N ASN A 322 -4.83 -7.12 -6.95
CA ASN A 322 -3.44 -6.70 -7.16
C ASN A 322 -3.24 -5.20 -6.91
N MET A 323 -4.29 -4.45 -6.58
CA MET A 323 -4.20 -3.03 -6.24
C MET A 323 -4.70 -2.82 -4.82
N GLU A 324 -4.16 -1.82 -4.14
CA GLU A 324 -4.64 -1.30 -2.87
C GLU A 324 -4.76 0.22 -2.95
N THR A 325 -5.71 0.80 -2.21
CA THR A 325 -5.95 2.24 -2.25
C THR A 325 -5.76 2.89 -0.89
N GLN A 326 -5.20 4.10 -0.90
CA GLN A 326 -5.05 4.90 0.31
C GLN A 326 -5.13 6.40 0.00
N GLY A 327 -6.00 7.11 0.71
CA GLY A 327 -5.94 8.57 0.76
C GLY A 327 -5.00 9.08 1.84
N TYR A 328 -4.25 10.13 1.53
CA TYR A 328 -3.39 10.87 2.48
C TYR A 328 -3.75 12.35 2.62
N GLY A 329 -4.80 12.82 1.92
CA GLY A 329 -5.21 14.22 1.93
C GLY A 329 -4.04 15.17 1.68
N GLU A 330 -3.85 16.11 2.59
CA GLU A 330 -2.80 17.14 2.55
C GLU A 330 -1.53 16.78 3.33
N GLN A 331 -1.40 15.55 3.85
CA GLN A 331 -0.28 15.16 4.72
C GLN A 331 1.09 15.23 4.03
N TYR A 332 1.10 14.94 2.73
CA TYR A 332 2.34 14.83 1.94
C TYR A 332 2.31 15.73 0.70
N LEU A 333 2.13 17.04 0.93
CA LEU A 333 2.17 18.05 -0.13
C LEU A 333 3.47 17.91 -0.96
N LYS A 334 3.35 18.01 -2.29
CA LYS A 334 4.48 18.12 -3.23
C LYS A 334 5.05 19.54 -3.18
N VAL A 335 4.17 20.53 -3.14
CA VAL A 335 4.49 21.94 -2.93
C VAL A 335 3.94 22.38 -1.58
N GLU A 336 4.82 22.82 -0.68
CA GLU A 336 4.48 23.22 0.69
C GLU A 336 3.76 24.58 0.73
N THR A 337 2.46 24.58 0.43
CA THR A 337 1.60 25.77 0.42
C THR A 337 0.22 25.45 0.99
N GLN A 338 -0.39 26.45 1.63
CA GLN A 338 -1.78 26.40 2.12
C GLN A 338 -2.78 26.93 1.08
N GLU A 339 -2.26 27.50 -0.02
CA GLU A 339 -3.07 27.96 -1.15
C GLU A 339 -3.47 26.81 -2.06
N PRO A 340 -4.51 26.99 -2.92
CA PRO A 340 -4.85 25.99 -3.93
C PRO A 340 -3.65 25.70 -4.85
N GLU A 341 -3.26 24.44 -4.97
CA GLU A 341 -2.10 24.02 -5.76
C GLU A 341 -2.41 22.74 -6.52
N ARG A 342 -2.26 22.79 -7.84
CA ARG A 342 -2.60 21.67 -8.73
C ARG A 342 -1.66 20.51 -8.57
N GLU A 343 -0.37 20.75 -8.38
CA GLU A 343 0.64 19.69 -8.16
C GLU A 343 0.39 18.88 -6.87
N ASN A 344 -0.37 19.43 -5.93
CA ASN A 344 -0.77 18.71 -4.72
C ASN A 344 -2.00 17.81 -4.94
N ARG A 345 -2.85 18.12 -5.92
CA ARG A 345 -4.05 17.33 -6.26
C ARG A 345 -3.68 16.21 -7.22
N ARG A 346 -2.95 15.23 -6.72
CA ARG A 346 -2.40 14.13 -7.50
C ARG A 346 -2.85 12.75 -7.02
N VAL A 347 -2.68 11.78 -7.91
CA VAL A 347 -2.67 10.36 -7.56
C VAL A 347 -1.27 9.84 -7.84
N ALA A 348 -0.78 8.92 -7.02
CA ALA A 348 0.50 8.26 -7.25
C ALA A 348 0.36 6.74 -7.23
N ILE A 349 1.28 6.05 -7.91
CA ILE A 349 1.35 4.58 -7.93
C ILE A 349 2.72 4.14 -7.42
N ARG A 350 2.74 3.13 -6.55
CA ARG A 350 3.94 2.43 -6.10
C ARG A 350 3.77 0.94 -6.32
N ARG A 351 4.78 0.27 -6.86
CA ARG A 351 4.88 -1.20 -6.83
C ARG A 351 5.39 -1.61 -5.44
N ILE A 352 4.54 -2.28 -4.66
CA ILE A 352 4.83 -2.61 -3.26
C ILE A 352 5.12 -4.10 -3.01
N THR A 353 5.07 -4.94 -4.05
CA THR A 353 5.39 -6.38 -4.00
C THR A 353 6.62 -6.70 -3.14
N PRO A 354 7.80 -6.08 -3.33
CA PRO A 354 8.98 -6.39 -2.54
C PRO A 354 8.86 -6.00 -1.05
N LEU A 355 7.83 -5.23 -0.66
CA LEU A 355 7.53 -4.90 0.72
C LEU A 355 6.53 -5.88 1.35
N VAL A 356 5.69 -6.54 0.57
CA VAL A 356 4.51 -7.27 1.10
C VAL A 356 4.50 -8.77 0.80
N ALA A 357 5.33 -9.24 -0.12
CA ALA A 357 5.41 -10.64 -0.51
C ALA A 357 6.88 -11.10 -0.67
N PRO A 358 7.23 -12.34 -0.27
CA PRO A 358 8.55 -12.90 -0.52
C PRO A 358 8.77 -13.16 -2.02
N VAL A 359 9.84 -12.59 -2.56
CA VAL A 359 10.17 -12.62 -4.01
C VAL A 359 10.54 -14.02 -4.51
N ALA A 360 11.03 -14.89 -3.62
CA ALA A 360 11.36 -16.28 -3.96
C ALA A 360 10.12 -17.17 -4.20
N SER A 361 8.90 -16.66 -3.96
CA SER A 361 7.66 -17.42 -4.15
C SER A 361 7.10 -17.34 -5.58
N SER A 362 7.75 -16.57 -6.45
CA SER A 362 7.32 -16.26 -7.82
C SER A 362 8.21 -16.86 -8.93
N GLU A 363 9.22 -17.67 -8.58
CA GLU A 363 10.08 -18.39 -9.55
C GLU A 363 9.61 -19.81 -9.89
#